data_AF-A0A381XC20-F1
#
_entry.id   AF-A0A381XC20-F1
#
_cell.length_a   1.000
_cell.length_b   1.000
_cell.length_c   1.000
_cell.angle_alpha   90.00
_cell.angle_beta   90.00
_cell.angle_gamma   90.00
#
_symmetry.space_group_name_H-M   'P 1'
#
loop_
_entity.id
_entity.type
_entity.pdbx_description
1 polymer ?
#
loop_
_entity_poly.entity_id
_entity_poly.type
_entity_poly.pdbx_seq_one_letter_code
_entity_poly.pdbx_strand_id
1 'polypeptide(L)'
;MLKELRIKNFAIIDNLNVEFTSGLTALTGETGAGKSIIIDALNLILGGRADSNFIRTGESSATVESVFEIANPQTLDILSELGINANNGEVVLRRTISNTGKNRCLVNDCTVTVGVLARLGNRLVDIHGQHDHQALLNPEIHVDLLDLYGKTMDERNEFSKKYFEYLEDLRKIEDLRSKESDRMQREDLLRFQINEIDKANLSLDEEDLLKSEKNKLQYAEKIHGSVKLVLNLIAEKEGAVLDELGVAQRELESLPSLDPELGKQAERAQSAFCEIEELIEELRDYAHKIEFNPSRLEEIEDRLSEINGLKRKYGGDSALVLDHREKISNELDTLSCFQENMEKVQKNIKLHQTALSKLSVILAEKREKTASVFKKNVEKELCDLGMKDVKLKVQFNYEEDDANFVKFRDQKVKLNSTGLGSIEFLFSPNLGEDLKPLVKIASGG
;
A
#
# COMPACT_ATOMS: atom_id res chain seq x y z
N MET A 1 21.20 20.98 32.53
CA MET A 1 22.16 21.28 33.62
C MET A 1 21.60 20.71 34.92
N LEU A 2 22.42 19.99 35.70
CA LEU A 2 22.06 19.61 37.07
C LEU A 2 22.12 20.85 37.98
N LYS A 3 21.03 21.16 38.69
CA LYS A 3 20.92 22.27 39.65
C LYS A 3 21.07 21.81 41.08
N GLU A 4 20.46 20.67 41.41
CA GLU A 4 20.41 20.19 42.78
C GLU A 4 20.45 18.65 42.80
N LEU A 5 21.12 18.09 43.80
CA LEU A 5 21.13 16.66 44.10
C LEU A 5 20.88 16.46 45.60
N ARG A 6 19.78 15.78 45.90
CA ARG A 6 19.38 15.38 47.26
C ARG A 6 19.51 13.87 47.41
N ILE A 7 20.24 13.45 48.44
CA ILE A 7 20.48 12.03 48.73
C ILE A 7 20.05 11.78 50.16
N LYS A 8 19.24 10.75 50.38
CA LYS A 8 18.79 10.33 51.71
C LYS A 8 18.98 8.82 51.89
N ASN A 9 19.60 8.45 53.01
CA ASN A 9 19.83 7.06 53.43
C ASN A 9 20.56 6.19 52.39
N PHE A 10 21.53 6.76 51.66
CA PHE A 10 22.24 6.09 50.57
C PHE A 10 23.70 5.82 50.95
N ALA A 11 24.13 4.57 50.94
CA ALA A 11 25.44 4.10 51.41
C ALA A 11 25.76 4.65 52.81
N ILE A 12 26.82 5.45 52.96
CA ILE A 12 27.21 6.11 54.22
C ILE A 12 26.63 7.52 54.38
N ILE A 13 25.73 7.96 53.50
CA ILE A 13 25.04 9.26 53.59
C ILE A 13 23.68 9.06 54.27
N ASP A 14 23.44 9.81 55.34
CA ASP A 14 22.13 9.94 55.99
C ASP A 14 21.27 10.98 55.25
N ASN A 15 21.79 12.19 55.04
CA ASN A 15 21.14 13.24 54.27
C ASN A 15 22.19 14.19 53.66
N LEU A 16 22.16 14.36 52.35
CA LEU A 16 23.02 15.29 51.60
C LEU A 16 22.15 16.15 50.69
N ASN A 17 22.41 17.45 50.66
CA ASN A 17 21.91 18.34 49.62
C ASN A 17 23.08 19.10 48.99
N VAL A 18 23.18 19.06 47.66
CA VAL A 18 24.24 19.74 46.91
C VAL A 18 23.59 20.57 45.81
N GLU A 19 23.89 21.86 45.80
CA GLU A 19 23.51 22.78 44.72
C GLU A 19 24.69 22.97 43.76
N PHE A 20 24.41 22.93 42.47
CA PHE A 20 25.39 23.02 41.39
C PHE A 20 25.18 24.30 40.58
N THR A 21 26.29 24.97 40.27
CA THR A 21 26.34 26.13 39.38
C THR A 21 26.94 25.76 38.03
N SER A 22 26.67 26.57 37.01
CA SER A 22 27.18 26.33 35.66
C SER A 22 28.70 26.47 35.63
N GLY A 23 29.37 25.61 34.87
CA GLY A 23 30.83 25.64 34.70
C GLY A 23 31.51 24.44 35.36
N LEU A 24 32.76 24.63 35.80
CA LEU A 24 33.56 23.56 36.39
C LEU A 24 33.29 23.46 37.90
N THR A 25 32.79 22.30 38.34
CA THR A 25 32.67 21.95 39.75
C THR A 25 33.71 20.89 40.09
N ALA A 26 34.59 21.18 41.06
CA ALA A 26 35.59 20.24 41.55
C ALA A 26 35.19 19.71 42.94
N LEU A 27 35.04 18.40 43.07
CA LEU A 27 34.78 17.73 44.35
C LEU A 27 36.10 17.23 44.95
N THR A 28 36.48 17.76 46.12
CA THR A 28 37.73 17.44 46.84
C THR A 28 37.44 16.87 48.23
N GLY A 29 38.32 16.03 48.79
CA GLY A 29 38.19 15.50 50.16
C GLY A 29 39.34 14.56 50.54
N GLU A 30 39.37 14.08 51.79
CA GLU A 30 40.43 13.18 52.33
C GLU A 30 40.30 11.73 51.83
N THR A 31 39.09 11.24 51.59
CA THR A 31 38.84 9.87 51.11
C THR A 31 38.03 9.88 49.82
N GLY A 32 38.32 8.96 48.89
CA GLY A 32 37.61 8.83 47.62
C GLY A 32 36.15 8.37 47.73
N ALA A 33 35.73 7.92 48.92
CA ALA A 33 34.39 7.37 49.15
C ALA A 33 33.27 8.40 48.90
N GLY A 34 33.42 9.64 49.35
CA GLY A 34 32.38 10.67 49.20
C GLY A 34 32.10 11.05 47.74
N LYS A 35 33.17 11.13 46.92
CA LYS A 35 33.05 11.39 45.48
C LYS A 35 32.34 10.23 44.78
N SER A 36 32.76 8.99 45.05
CA SER A 36 32.15 7.81 44.42
C SER A 36 30.66 7.71 44.75
N ILE A 37 30.25 7.98 45.99
CA ILE A 37 28.84 7.92 46.39
C ILE A 37 27.97 8.94 45.66
N ILE A 38 28.49 10.15 45.41
CA ILE A 38 27.77 11.16 44.62
C ILE A 38 27.59 10.68 43.18
N ILE A 39 28.63 10.08 42.59
CA ILE A 39 28.56 9.51 41.23
C ILE A 39 27.61 8.32 41.18
N ASP A 40 27.64 7.42 42.17
CA ASP A 40 26.74 6.27 42.25
C ASP A 40 25.28 6.71 42.42
N ALA A 41 25.02 7.76 43.20
CA ALA A 41 23.69 8.35 43.33
C ALA A 41 23.20 8.98 42.01
N LEU A 42 24.08 9.67 41.28
CA LEU A 42 23.77 10.18 39.95
C LEU A 42 23.49 9.04 38.96
N ASN A 43 24.31 8.00 38.93
CA ASN A 43 24.08 6.81 38.11
C ASN A 43 22.72 6.16 38.44
N LEU A 44 22.37 6.07 39.72
CA LEU A 44 21.07 5.55 40.14
C LEU A 44 19.93 6.42 39.60
N ILE A 45 19.97 7.74 39.74
CA ILE A 45 18.87 8.60 39.29
C ILE A 45 18.75 8.71 37.77
N LEU A 46 19.82 8.40 37.04
CA LEU A 46 19.86 8.37 35.57
C LEU A 46 19.45 7.01 34.98
N GLY A 47 18.90 6.09 35.79
CA GLY A 47 18.38 4.80 35.30
C GLY A 47 19.33 3.61 35.46
N GLY A 48 20.47 3.78 36.14
CA GLY A 48 21.41 2.72 36.47
C GLY A 48 20.84 1.59 37.33
N ARG A 49 21.60 0.51 37.53
CA ARG A 49 21.15 -0.63 38.34
C ARG A 49 20.98 -0.23 39.80
N ALA A 50 19.90 -0.67 40.42
CA ALA A 50 19.68 -0.52 41.85
C ALA A 50 20.20 -1.76 42.58
N ASP A 51 21.02 -1.56 43.60
CA ASP A 51 21.48 -2.60 44.52
C ASP A 51 20.98 -2.26 45.95
N SER A 52 20.53 -3.27 46.68
CA SER A 52 20.20 -3.14 48.11
C SER A 52 21.41 -2.70 48.96
N ASN A 53 22.64 -2.96 48.49
CA ASN A 53 23.87 -2.50 49.13
C ASN A 53 24.01 -0.98 49.15
N PHE A 54 23.26 -0.27 48.31
CA PHE A 54 23.20 1.18 48.34
C PHE A 54 22.30 1.73 49.44
N ILE A 55 21.53 0.89 50.15
CA ILE A 55 20.71 1.34 51.28
C ILE A 55 21.58 1.41 52.52
N ARG A 56 21.57 2.55 53.21
CA ARG A 56 22.31 2.74 54.47
C ARG A 56 21.92 1.65 55.48
N THR A 57 22.92 1.12 56.18
CA THR A 57 22.70 0.10 57.23
C THR A 57 21.73 0.60 58.29
N GLY A 58 20.68 -0.19 58.56
CA GLY A 58 19.62 0.14 59.52
C GLY A 58 18.39 0.82 58.91
N GLU A 59 18.43 1.20 57.63
CA GLU A 59 17.33 1.87 56.94
C GLU A 59 16.52 0.92 56.05
N SER A 60 15.22 1.18 55.88
CA SER A 60 14.35 0.37 55.01
C SER A 60 14.37 0.79 53.54
N SER A 61 14.81 2.02 53.26
CA SER A 61 14.80 2.61 51.92
C SER A 61 15.81 3.76 51.77
N ALA A 62 16.32 3.94 50.55
CA ALA A 62 17.12 5.09 50.14
C ALA A 62 16.38 5.88 49.06
N THR A 63 16.55 7.21 49.04
CA THR A 63 15.98 8.09 48.01
C THR A 63 17.04 9.02 47.46
N VAL A 64 17.08 9.11 46.13
CA VAL A 64 17.87 10.11 45.42
C VAL A 64 16.89 10.98 44.63
N GLU A 65 17.10 12.28 44.66
CA GLU A 65 16.31 13.28 43.94
C GLU A 65 17.23 14.31 43.29
N SER A 66 16.91 14.73 42.08
CA SER A 66 17.70 15.72 41.37
C SER A 66 16.83 16.66 40.57
N VAL A 67 17.29 17.90 40.46
CA VAL A 67 16.64 18.95 39.69
C VAL A 67 17.51 19.27 38.48
N PHE A 68 16.93 19.15 37.29
CA PHE A 68 17.57 19.47 36.02
C PHE A 68 16.88 20.65 35.36
N GLU A 69 17.68 21.58 34.85
CA GLU A 69 17.24 22.59 33.89
C GLU A 69 17.54 22.09 32.46
N ILE A 70 16.51 21.85 31.66
CA ILE A 70 16.60 21.29 30.31
C ILE A 70 16.36 22.40 29.29
N ALA A 71 17.37 22.68 28.47
CA ALA A 71 17.27 23.60 27.34
C ALA A 71 17.15 22.90 25.97
N ASN A 72 17.31 21.56 25.91
CA ASN A 72 17.29 20.79 24.67
C ASN A 72 15.84 20.51 24.21
N PRO A 73 15.37 21.03 23.06
CA PRO A 73 13.99 20.87 22.58
C PRO A 73 13.58 19.40 22.41
N GLN A 74 14.47 18.57 21.88
CA GLN A 74 14.18 17.15 21.65
C GLN A 74 13.96 16.36 22.95
N THR A 75 14.61 16.78 24.03
CA THR A 75 14.40 16.16 25.35
C THR A 75 13.06 16.61 25.95
N LEU A 76 12.64 17.86 25.69
CA LEU A 76 11.32 18.37 26.08
C LEU A 76 10.19 17.70 25.29
N ASP A 77 10.40 17.40 24.01
CA ASP A 77 9.44 16.67 23.18
C ASP A 77 9.16 15.27 23.75
N ILE A 78 10.21 14.53 24.15
CA ILE A 78 10.06 13.21 24.79
C ILE A 78 9.24 13.30 26.09
N LEU A 79 9.45 14.34 26.90
CA LEU A 79 8.67 14.55 28.12
C LEU A 79 7.20 14.83 27.80
N SER A 80 6.93 15.62 26.76
CA SER A 80 5.58 15.91 26.30
C SER A 80 4.86 14.67 25.73
N GLU A 81 5.55 13.81 24.98
CA GLU A 81 5.04 12.52 24.49
C GLU A 81 4.63 11.60 25.65
N LEU A 82 5.33 11.70 26.78
CA LEU A 82 5.06 10.93 27.99
C LEU A 82 4.01 11.58 28.90
N GLY A 83 3.46 12.74 28.51
CA GLY A 83 2.49 13.50 29.30
C GLY A 83 3.09 14.18 30.54
N ILE A 84 4.41 14.42 30.55
CA ILE A 84 5.14 15.04 31.66
C ILE A 84 5.37 16.51 31.36
N ASN A 85 4.78 17.39 32.16
CA ASN A 85 4.97 18.84 32.00
C ASN A 85 6.28 19.29 32.63
N ALA A 86 7.18 19.89 31.84
CA ALA A 86 8.38 20.56 32.32
C ALA A 86 8.11 22.07 32.42
N ASN A 87 7.72 22.56 33.61
CA ASN A 87 7.47 23.98 33.83
C ASN A 87 8.79 24.76 33.65
N ASN A 88 8.84 25.65 32.66
CA ASN A 88 10.05 26.44 32.33
C ASN A 88 11.32 25.60 32.06
N GLY A 89 11.16 24.35 31.63
CA GLY A 89 12.29 23.44 31.38
C GLY A 89 12.89 22.80 32.64
N GLU A 90 12.29 23.01 33.81
CA GLU A 90 12.72 22.36 35.06
C GLU A 90 12.10 20.97 35.20
N VAL A 91 12.95 19.99 35.50
CA VAL A 91 12.58 18.58 35.66
C VAL A 91 13.17 18.02 36.93
N VAL A 92 12.30 17.53 37.79
CA VAL A 92 12.62 16.83 39.03
C VAL A 92 12.55 15.33 38.78
N LEU A 93 13.68 14.66 38.93
CA LEU A 93 13.76 13.21 38.96
C LEU A 93 13.79 12.76 40.42
N ARG A 94 13.10 11.67 40.75
CA ARG A 94 13.21 11.02 42.06
C ARG A 94 13.20 9.51 41.90
N ARG A 95 14.15 8.84 42.55
CA ARG A 95 14.22 7.37 42.61
C ARG A 95 14.33 6.90 44.04
N THR A 96 13.44 6.00 44.42
CA THR A 96 13.41 5.39 45.75
C THR A 96 13.59 3.88 45.63
N ILE A 97 14.59 3.35 46.34
CA ILE A 97 14.88 1.92 46.44
C ILE A 97 14.57 1.44 47.86
N SER A 98 14.03 0.22 47.97
CA SER A 98 13.69 -0.39 49.26
C SER A 98 14.35 -1.76 49.43
N ASN A 99 14.55 -2.17 50.68
CA ASN A 99 15.09 -3.49 51.03
C ASN A 99 14.16 -4.65 50.58
N THR A 100 12.88 -4.37 50.32
CA THR A 100 11.91 -5.31 49.74
C THR A 100 12.09 -5.53 48.22
N GLY A 101 13.07 -4.88 47.59
CA GLY A 101 13.32 -4.98 46.15
C GLY A 101 12.42 -4.08 45.29
N LYS A 102 11.46 -3.36 45.89
CA LYS A 102 10.66 -2.36 45.17
C LYS A 102 11.52 -1.14 44.84
N ASN A 103 11.45 -0.72 43.59
CA ASN A 103 12.10 0.47 43.05
C ASN A 103 11.03 1.35 42.40
N ARG A 104 10.95 2.62 42.80
CA ARG A 104 9.97 3.59 42.30
C ARG A 104 10.71 4.75 41.66
N CYS A 105 10.36 5.07 40.42
CA CYS A 105 10.90 6.19 39.65
C CYS A 105 9.80 7.20 39.38
N LEU A 106 10.10 8.48 39.60
CA LEU A 106 9.21 9.62 39.39
C LEU A 106 9.92 10.69 38.56
N VAL A 107 9.18 11.33 37.67
CA VAL A 107 9.59 12.50 36.88
C VAL A 107 8.47 13.53 36.97
N ASN A 108 8.73 14.70 37.55
CA ASN A 108 7.70 15.73 37.83
C ASN A 108 6.40 15.12 38.39
N ASP A 109 6.55 14.31 39.44
CA ASP A 109 5.49 13.57 40.15
C ASP A 109 4.76 12.46 39.36
N CYS A 110 5.08 12.26 38.08
CA CYS A 110 4.58 11.14 37.29
C CYS A 110 5.42 9.86 37.50
N THR A 111 4.77 8.72 37.74
CA THR A 111 5.48 7.42 37.85
C THR A 111 5.93 6.91 36.49
N VAL A 112 7.21 6.61 36.35
CA VAL A 112 7.81 6.10 35.10
C VAL A 112 8.53 4.77 35.33
N THR A 113 8.83 4.05 34.25
CA THR A 113 9.67 2.86 34.30
C THR A 113 11.16 3.23 34.36
N VAL A 114 12.00 2.32 34.84
CA VAL A 114 13.46 2.50 34.83
C VAL A 114 13.99 2.70 33.41
N GLY A 115 13.39 2.06 32.40
CA GLY A 115 13.79 2.24 30.99
C GLY A 115 13.53 3.65 30.46
N VAL A 116 12.40 4.27 30.85
CA VAL A 116 12.11 5.67 30.53
C VAL A 116 13.09 6.60 31.24
N LEU A 117 13.38 6.33 32.52
CA LEU A 117 14.37 7.09 33.28
C LEU A 117 15.77 7.00 32.66
N ALA A 118 16.18 5.81 32.19
CA ALA A 118 17.45 5.60 31.49
C ALA A 118 17.52 6.34 30.15
N ARG A 119 16.43 6.31 29.37
CA ARG A 119 16.33 7.06 28.10
C ARG A 119 16.47 8.57 28.31
N LEU A 120 15.89 9.11 29.40
CA LEU A 120 16.06 10.51 29.78
C LEU A 120 17.47 10.77 30.32
N GLY A 121 17.98 9.92 31.21
CA GLY A 121 19.28 10.06 31.86
C GLY A 121 20.44 10.20 30.86
N ASN A 122 20.46 9.35 29.83
CA ASN A 122 21.46 9.38 28.75
C ASN A 122 21.50 10.72 27.97
N ARG A 123 20.44 11.54 28.05
CA ARG A 123 20.38 12.86 27.40
C ARG A 123 20.66 14.01 28.37
N LEU A 124 20.65 13.75 29.68
CA LEU A 124 20.76 14.77 30.73
C LEU A 124 22.19 14.91 31.26
N VAL A 125 22.90 13.78 31.41
CA VAL A 125 24.25 13.74 31.97
C VAL A 125 25.06 12.69 31.21
N ASP A 126 26.31 13.03 30.88
CA ASP A 126 27.31 12.07 30.43
C ASP A 126 28.31 11.83 31.57
N ILE A 127 28.48 10.57 32.00
CA ILE A 127 29.33 10.19 33.13
C ILE A 127 30.49 9.37 32.59
N HIS A 128 31.71 9.87 32.80
CA HIS A 128 32.94 9.17 32.42
C HIS A 128 33.55 8.44 33.62
N GLY A 129 33.45 7.10 33.64
CA GLY A 129 33.94 6.22 34.71
C GLY A 129 34.17 4.78 34.25
N GLN A 130 34.58 3.91 35.19
CA GLN A 130 35.04 2.53 34.92
C GLN A 130 33.94 1.55 34.45
N HIS A 131 32.65 1.91 34.52
CA HIS A 131 31.53 0.99 34.26
C HIS A 131 30.31 1.56 33.51
N ASP A 132 30.33 2.78 32.94
CA ASP A 132 29.10 3.46 32.52
C ASP A 132 29.00 3.87 31.04
N HIS A 133 27.76 4.13 30.60
CA HIS A 133 27.31 4.48 29.24
C HIS A 133 28.04 5.69 28.64
N GLN A 134 29.25 5.48 28.16
CA GLN A 134 29.97 6.50 27.39
C GLN A 134 29.30 6.65 26.02
N ALA A 135 28.78 7.84 25.72
CA ALA A 135 28.25 8.17 24.39
C ALA A 135 29.29 7.88 23.28
N LEU A 136 30.57 8.09 23.59
CA LEU A 136 31.73 7.77 22.74
C LEU A 136 31.92 6.27 22.48
N LEU A 137 31.36 5.38 23.30
CA LEU A 137 31.41 3.93 23.08
C LEU A 137 30.27 3.44 22.18
N ASN A 138 29.30 4.28 21.83
CA ASN A 138 28.20 3.87 20.95
C ASN A 138 28.54 4.22 19.48
N PRO A 139 28.72 3.24 18.57
CA PRO A 139 29.08 3.51 17.18
C PRO A 139 28.07 4.38 16.44
N GLU A 140 26.79 4.34 16.83
CA GLU A 140 25.73 5.18 16.23
C GLU A 140 26.02 6.68 16.39
N ILE A 141 26.68 7.08 17.47
CA ILE A 141 27.01 8.48 17.79
C ILE A 141 28.27 8.93 17.04
N HIS A 142 29.11 8.01 16.57
CA HIS A 142 30.37 8.35 15.87
C HIS A 142 30.11 9.11 14.56
N VAL A 143 29.01 8.78 13.88
CA VAL A 143 28.56 9.52 12.69
C VAL A 143 28.18 10.96 13.06
N ASP A 144 27.43 11.14 14.13
CA ASP A 144 27.01 12.47 14.60
C ASP A 144 28.21 13.33 14.99
N LEU A 145 29.19 12.76 15.71
CA LEU A 145 30.41 13.45 16.10
C LEU A 145 31.24 13.90 14.89
N LEU A 146 31.41 13.00 13.92
CA LEU A 146 32.14 13.33 12.68
C LEU A 146 31.40 14.40 11.89
N ASP A 147 30.07 14.35 11.84
CA ASP A 147 29.27 15.32 11.10
C ASP A 147 29.26 16.70 11.74
N LEU A 148 29.22 16.76 13.08
CA LEU A 148 29.33 18.01 13.84
C LEU A 148 30.69 18.65 13.62
N TYR A 149 31.77 17.86 13.67
CA TYR A 149 33.12 18.34 13.43
C TYR A 149 33.32 18.80 11.98
N GLY A 150 32.81 18.03 11.01
CA GLY A 150 32.91 18.31 9.58
C GLY A 150 31.94 19.37 9.06
N LYS A 151 31.01 19.85 9.91
CA LYS A 151 29.89 20.72 9.52
C LYS A 151 29.13 20.11 8.33
N THR A 152 28.77 18.84 8.45
CA THR A 152 27.99 18.08 7.44
C THR A 152 26.55 17.77 7.87
N MET A 153 26.11 18.35 8.98
CA MET A 153 24.75 18.14 9.51
C MET A 153 23.67 18.63 8.55
N ASP A 154 23.88 19.75 7.85
CA ASP A 154 22.90 20.29 6.91
C ASP A 154 22.73 19.37 5.69
N GLU A 155 23.82 18.91 5.09
CA GLU A 155 23.76 17.96 3.97
C GLU A 155 23.17 16.61 4.40
N ARG A 156 23.46 16.15 5.62
CA ARG A 156 22.84 14.95 6.18
C ARG A 156 21.33 15.13 6.38
N ASN A 157 20.89 16.29 6.88
CA ASN A 157 19.47 16.56 7.10
C ASN A 157 18.70 16.62 5.77
N GLU A 158 19.29 17.26 4.75
CA GLU A 158 18.73 17.27 3.39
C GLU A 158 18.63 15.84 2.82
N PHE A 159 19.70 15.06 2.95
CA PHE A 159 19.71 13.65 2.55
C PHE A 159 18.64 12.84 3.29
N SER A 160 18.54 12.99 4.60
CA SER A 160 17.59 12.25 5.44
C SER A 160 16.15 12.57 5.06
N LYS A 161 15.83 13.85 4.82
CA LYS A 161 14.52 14.28 4.33
C LYS A 161 14.17 13.59 3.01
N LYS A 162 15.08 13.62 2.03
CA LYS A 162 14.89 12.96 0.73
C LYS A 162 14.76 11.44 0.86
N TYR A 163 15.44 10.84 1.84
CA TYR A 163 15.38 9.41 2.10
C TYR A 163 14.01 9.00 2.64
N PHE A 164 13.42 9.79 3.55
CA PHE A 164 12.06 9.55 4.02
C PHE A 164 11.01 9.76 2.93
N GLU A 165 11.14 10.79 2.10
CA GLU A 165 10.27 11.00 0.92
C GLU A 165 10.32 9.77 -0.03
N TYR A 166 11.51 9.18 -0.24
CA TYR A 166 11.67 7.94 -1.00
C TYR A 166 10.98 6.73 -0.36
N LEU A 167 11.12 6.55 0.96
CA LEU A 167 10.47 5.46 1.68
C LEU A 167 8.95 5.57 1.66
N GLU A 168 8.40 6.78 1.72
CA GLU A 168 6.96 7.00 1.57
C GLU A 168 6.47 6.58 0.18
N ASP A 169 7.18 6.93 -0.88
CA ASP A 169 6.81 6.55 -2.23
C ASP A 169 6.95 5.03 -2.46
N LEU A 170 7.91 4.36 -1.82
CA LEU A 170 8.00 2.90 -1.79
C LEU A 170 6.79 2.25 -1.12
N ARG A 171 6.32 2.80 0.00
CA ARG A 171 5.10 2.29 0.67
C ARG A 171 3.87 2.51 -0.21
N LYS A 172 3.76 3.67 -0.86
CA LYS A 172 2.65 3.97 -1.78
C LYS A 172 2.62 2.99 -2.96
N ILE A 173 3.77 2.69 -3.57
CA ILE A 173 3.80 1.78 -4.72
C ILE A 173 3.48 0.33 -4.31
N GLU A 174 3.88 -0.09 -3.11
CA GLU A 174 3.57 -1.43 -2.60
C GLU A 174 2.07 -1.58 -2.31
N ASP A 175 1.44 -0.57 -1.70
CA ASP A 175 -0.03 -0.54 -1.51
C ASP A 175 -0.77 -0.56 -2.85
N LEU A 176 -0.32 0.23 -3.84
CA LEU A 176 -0.90 0.22 -5.18
C LEU A 176 -0.73 -1.14 -5.90
N ARG A 177 0.44 -1.81 -5.76
CA ARG A 177 0.71 -3.14 -6.32
C ARG A 177 -0.14 -4.23 -5.70
N SER A 178 -0.36 -4.18 -4.38
CA SER A 178 -1.20 -5.16 -3.70
C SER A 178 -2.64 -5.20 -4.25
N LYS A 179 -3.09 -4.06 -4.81
CA LYS A 179 -4.41 -3.89 -5.42
C LYS A 179 -4.40 -4.10 -6.95
N GLU A 180 -3.25 -4.38 -7.55
CA GLU A 180 -3.06 -4.41 -9.02
C GLU A 180 -3.62 -5.69 -9.67
N SER A 181 -3.40 -6.87 -9.05
CA SER A 181 -3.83 -8.16 -9.62
C SER A 181 -5.35 -8.23 -9.80
N ASP A 182 -6.11 -7.93 -8.75
CA ASP A 182 -7.57 -7.94 -8.79
C ASP A 182 -8.10 -6.86 -9.73
N ARG A 183 -7.40 -5.72 -9.81
CA ARG A 183 -7.77 -4.61 -10.70
C ARG A 183 -7.57 -4.97 -12.18
N MET A 184 -6.47 -5.62 -12.54
CA MET A 184 -6.19 -5.99 -13.92
C MET A 184 -7.23 -6.98 -14.44
N GLN A 185 -7.60 -7.97 -13.61
CA GLN A 185 -8.68 -8.90 -13.93
C GLN A 185 -10.03 -8.19 -14.09
N ARG A 186 -10.31 -7.22 -13.21
CA ARG A 186 -11.53 -6.40 -13.29
C ARG A 186 -11.55 -5.57 -14.56
N GLU A 187 -10.45 -4.92 -14.92
CA GLU A 187 -10.33 -4.10 -16.12
C GLU A 187 -10.55 -4.93 -17.39
N ASP A 188 -9.91 -6.10 -17.50
CA ASP A 188 -10.08 -7.00 -18.64
C ASP A 188 -11.55 -7.45 -18.80
N LEU A 189 -12.21 -7.77 -17.68
CA LEU A 189 -13.63 -8.12 -17.68
C LEU A 189 -14.50 -6.95 -18.15
N LEU A 190 -14.27 -5.73 -17.65
CA LEU A 190 -15.05 -4.55 -18.03
C LEU A 190 -14.83 -4.21 -19.51
N ARG A 191 -13.59 -4.27 -20.01
CA ARG A 191 -13.26 -4.08 -21.43
C ARG A 191 -13.95 -5.11 -22.32
N PHE A 192 -13.99 -6.37 -21.87
CA PHE A 192 -14.70 -7.42 -22.59
C PHE A 192 -16.21 -7.13 -22.68
N GLN A 193 -16.83 -6.75 -21.57
CA GLN A 193 -18.26 -6.42 -21.51
C GLN A 193 -18.63 -5.21 -22.37
N ILE A 194 -17.84 -4.13 -22.31
CA ILE A 194 -18.05 -2.95 -23.16
C ILE A 194 -17.95 -3.35 -24.64
N ASN A 195 -16.92 -4.09 -25.03
CA ASN A 195 -16.76 -4.53 -26.41
C ASN A 195 -17.90 -5.44 -26.88
N GLU A 196 -18.45 -6.29 -26.01
CA GLU A 196 -19.60 -7.14 -26.34
C GLU A 196 -20.85 -6.29 -26.60
N ILE A 197 -21.12 -5.30 -25.76
CA ILE A 197 -22.29 -4.41 -25.89
C ILE A 197 -22.14 -3.46 -27.09
N ASP A 198 -20.96 -2.87 -27.27
CA ASP A 198 -20.69 -1.92 -28.36
C ASP A 198 -20.73 -2.60 -29.74
N LYS A 199 -20.27 -3.86 -29.84
CA LYS A 199 -20.38 -4.64 -31.09
C LYS A 199 -21.82 -4.95 -31.47
N ALA A 200 -22.68 -5.19 -30.47
CA ALA A 200 -24.08 -5.48 -30.72
C ALA A 200 -24.86 -4.26 -31.23
N ASN A 201 -24.36 -3.04 -30.96
CA ASN A 201 -24.93 -1.78 -31.46
C ASN A 201 -26.45 -1.70 -31.25
N LEU A 202 -26.88 -1.93 -30.01
CA LEU A 202 -28.29 -2.00 -29.63
C LEU A 202 -29.00 -0.64 -29.80
N SER A 203 -30.19 -0.67 -30.41
CA SER A 203 -31.11 0.47 -30.42
C SER A 203 -32.34 0.15 -29.56
N LEU A 204 -32.90 1.18 -28.90
CA LEU A 204 -34.05 1.04 -28.00
C LEU A 204 -35.32 0.58 -28.75
N ASP A 205 -35.52 1.08 -29.97
CA ASP A 205 -36.73 0.83 -30.75
C ASP A 205 -36.62 -0.39 -31.68
N GLU A 206 -35.40 -0.93 -31.84
CA GLU A 206 -35.11 -2.01 -32.79
C GLU A 206 -35.88 -3.30 -32.47
N GLU A 207 -35.95 -3.68 -31.20
CA GLU A 207 -36.60 -4.93 -30.80
C GLU A 207 -38.10 -4.94 -31.12
N ASP A 208 -38.80 -3.83 -30.87
CA ASP A 208 -40.23 -3.73 -31.12
C ASP A 208 -40.53 -3.72 -32.62
N LEU A 209 -39.69 -3.04 -33.41
CA LEU A 209 -39.76 -3.07 -34.88
C LEU A 209 -39.56 -4.49 -35.41
N LEU A 210 -38.51 -5.18 -34.96
CA LEU A 210 -38.20 -6.56 -35.37
C LEU A 210 -39.29 -7.56 -34.97
N LYS A 211 -39.87 -7.44 -33.77
CA LYS A 211 -41.02 -8.27 -33.34
C LYS A 211 -42.24 -8.04 -34.23
N SER A 212 -42.52 -6.79 -34.59
CA SER A 212 -43.63 -6.46 -35.47
C SER A 212 -43.45 -7.03 -36.89
N GLU A 213 -42.22 -6.97 -37.41
CA GLU A 213 -41.84 -7.52 -38.72
C GLU A 213 -41.90 -9.06 -38.70
N LYS A 214 -41.35 -9.69 -37.66
CA LYS A 214 -41.42 -11.15 -37.43
C LYS A 214 -42.86 -11.65 -37.45
N ASN A 215 -43.76 -11.01 -36.70
CA ASN A 215 -45.16 -11.41 -36.66
C ASN A 215 -45.82 -11.35 -38.05
N LYS A 216 -45.55 -10.29 -38.82
CA LYS A 216 -46.06 -10.16 -40.20
C LYS A 216 -45.56 -11.29 -41.10
N LEU A 217 -44.25 -11.58 -41.04
CA LEU A 217 -43.63 -12.66 -41.83
C LEU A 217 -44.15 -14.05 -41.42
N GLN A 218 -44.32 -14.32 -40.13
CA GLN A 218 -44.88 -15.58 -39.65
C GLN A 218 -46.35 -15.77 -40.05
N TYR A 219 -47.15 -14.70 -40.09
CA TYR A 219 -48.50 -14.77 -40.63
C TYR A 219 -48.49 -15.02 -42.14
N ALA A 220 -47.61 -14.36 -42.89
CA ALA A 220 -47.44 -14.60 -44.32
C ALA A 220 -47.03 -16.06 -44.60
N GLU A 221 -46.11 -16.62 -43.83
CA GLU A 221 -45.70 -18.04 -43.91
C GLU A 221 -46.86 -19.00 -43.68
N LYS A 222 -47.61 -18.79 -42.58
CA LYS A 222 -48.77 -19.63 -42.25
C LYS A 222 -49.84 -19.57 -43.33
N ILE A 223 -50.13 -18.38 -43.85
CA ILE A 223 -51.11 -18.19 -44.92
C ILE A 223 -50.62 -18.88 -46.20
N HIS A 224 -49.37 -18.64 -46.61
CA HIS A 224 -48.79 -19.26 -47.80
C HIS A 224 -48.79 -20.80 -47.70
N GLY A 225 -48.35 -21.35 -46.56
CA GLY A 225 -48.37 -22.79 -46.31
C GLY A 225 -49.78 -23.38 -46.33
N SER A 226 -50.77 -22.67 -45.77
CA SER A 226 -52.17 -23.12 -45.79
C SER A 226 -52.76 -23.10 -47.19
N VAL A 227 -52.53 -22.03 -47.96
CA VAL A 227 -52.99 -21.91 -49.35
C VAL A 227 -52.36 -22.99 -50.23
N LYS A 228 -51.06 -23.22 -50.09
CA LYS A 228 -50.35 -24.27 -50.83
C LYS A 228 -50.85 -25.68 -50.47
N LEU A 229 -51.18 -25.92 -49.20
CA LEU A 229 -51.79 -27.19 -48.77
C LEU A 229 -53.19 -27.37 -49.39
N VAL A 230 -54.01 -26.33 -49.42
CA VAL A 230 -55.34 -26.36 -50.04
C VAL A 230 -55.23 -26.62 -51.54
N LEU A 231 -54.36 -25.90 -52.26
CA LEU A 231 -54.10 -26.12 -53.69
C LEU A 231 -53.65 -27.56 -53.97
N ASN A 232 -52.76 -28.10 -53.13
CA ASN A 232 -52.32 -29.47 -53.26
C ASN A 232 -53.47 -30.48 -53.06
N LEU A 233 -54.35 -30.27 -52.08
CA LEU A 233 -55.49 -31.16 -51.83
C LEU A 233 -56.57 -31.12 -52.92
N ILE A 234 -56.82 -29.95 -53.50
CA ILE A 234 -57.94 -29.73 -54.42
C ILE A 234 -57.52 -29.88 -55.88
N ALA A 235 -56.25 -29.60 -56.23
CA ALA A 235 -55.79 -29.52 -57.63
C ALA A 235 -54.49 -30.28 -57.98
N GLU A 236 -53.47 -30.31 -57.10
CA GLU A 236 -52.11 -30.75 -57.55
C GLU A 236 -51.76 -32.21 -57.23
N LYS A 237 -52.38 -32.82 -56.20
CA LYS A 237 -52.09 -34.22 -55.84
C LYS A 237 -52.74 -35.20 -56.83
N GLU A 238 -52.20 -36.42 -56.93
CA GLU A 238 -52.90 -37.51 -57.60
C GLU A 238 -54.20 -37.87 -56.84
N GLY A 239 -55.33 -37.93 -57.56
CA GLY A 239 -56.65 -38.05 -56.93
C GLY A 239 -57.09 -36.77 -56.22
N ALA A 240 -56.79 -35.62 -56.82
CA ALA A 240 -57.25 -34.33 -56.33
C ALA A 240 -58.79 -34.26 -56.33
N VAL A 241 -59.36 -33.44 -55.44
CA VAL A 241 -60.82 -33.32 -55.32
C VAL A 241 -61.44 -32.89 -56.64
N LEU A 242 -60.80 -31.97 -57.39
CA LEU A 242 -61.30 -31.53 -58.69
C LEU A 242 -61.33 -32.68 -59.71
N ASP A 243 -60.32 -33.55 -59.74
CA ASP A 243 -60.26 -34.70 -60.65
C ASP A 243 -61.39 -35.68 -60.37
N GLU A 244 -61.59 -36.05 -59.10
CA GLU A 244 -62.66 -36.96 -58.67
C GLU A 244 -64.04 -36.35 -58.93
N LEU A 245 -64.20 -35.04 -58.66
CA LEU A 245 -65.43 -34.31 -58.92
C LEU A 245 -65.73 -34.22 -60.42
N GLY A 246 -64.70 -34.07 -61.26
CA GLY A 246 -64.82 -34.10 -62.72
C GLY A 246 -65.20 -35.47 -63.28
N VAL A 247 -64.81 -36.57 -62.61
CA VAL A 247 -65.31 -37.92 -62.94
C VAL A 247 -66.79 -38.05 -62.53
N ALA A 248 -67.14 -37.63 -61.31
CA ALA A 248 -68.52 -37.67 -60.83
C ALA A 248 -69.47 -36.80 -61.68
N GLN A 249 -69.01 -35.61 -62.11
CA GLN A 249 -69.75 -34.70 -62.96
C GLN A 249 -70.03 -35.31 -64.35
N ARG A 250 -69.04 -35.95 -64.99
CA ARG A 250 -69.23 -36.64 -66.27
C ARG A 250 -70.20 -37.81 -66.20
N GLU A 251 -70.16 -38.59 -65.12
CA GLU A 251 -71.13 -39.68 -64.89
C GLU A 251 -72.55 -39.11 -64.72
N LEU A 252 -72.72 -38.09 -63.87
CA LEU A 252 -74.01 -37.42 -63.63
C LEU A 252 -74.57 -36.74 -64.88
N GLU A 253 -73.73 -36.18 -65.75
CA GLU A 253 -74.13 -35.51 -67.00
C GLU A 253 -74.79 -36.49 -68.00
N SER A 254 -74.44 -37.77 -67.95
CA SER A 254 -75.00 -38.79 -68.83
C SER A 254 -76.38 -39.31 -68.39
N LEU A 255 -76.70 -39.23 -67.10
CA LEU A 255 -77.90 -39.83 -66.49
C LEU A 255 -79.26 -39.19 -66.88
N PRO A 256 -79.37 -37.87 -67.15
CA PRO A 256 -80.64 -37.25 -67.56
C PRO A 256 -81.23 -37.83 -68.86
N SER A 257 -80.38 -38.48 -69.69
CA SER A 257 -80.83 -39.21 -70.87
C SER A 257 -81.59 -40.51 -70.54
N LEU A 258 -81.38 -41.05 -69.34
CA LEU A 258 -81.99 -42.27 -68.80
C LEU A 258 -83.14 -41.95 -67.83
N ASP A 259 -82.96 -40.93 -66.99
CA ASP A 259 -83.96 -40.46 -66.02
C ASP A 259 -83.97 -38.91 -65.98
N PRO A 260 -84.98 -38.26 -66.58
CA PRO A 260 -85.10 -36.81 -66.60
C PRO A 260 -85.17 -36.15 -65.21
N GLU A 261 -85.55 -36.87 -64.15
CA GLU A 261 -85.60 -36.33 -62.79
C GLU A 261 -84.21 -35.95 -62.23
N LEU A 262 -83.14 -36.51 -62.81
CA LEU A 262 -81.74 -36.27 -62.40
C LEU A 262 -81.10 -35.03 -63.04
N GLY A 263 -81.79 -34.33 -63.95
CA GLY A 263 -81.26 -33.14 -64.64
C GLY A 263 -80.80 -32.03 -63.68
N LYS A 264 -81.56 -31.80 -62.60
CA LYS A 264 -81.20 -30.77 -61.59
C LYS A 264 -79.91 -31.11 -60.84
N GLN A 265 -79.64 -32.39 -60.61
CA GLN A 265 -78.46 -32.87 -59.91
C GLN A 265 -77.22 -32.74 -60.81
N ALA A 266 -77.36 -33.03 -62.11
CA ALA A 266 -76.32 -32.83 -63.12
C ALA A 266 -75.90 -31.35 -63.23
N GLU A 267 -76.87 -30.43 -63.34
CA GLU A 267 -76.59 -28.98 -63.35
C GLU A 267 -75.91 -28.50 -62.06
N ARG A 268 -76.32 -29.03 -60.89
CA ARG A 268 -75.66 -28.72 -59.61
C ARG A 268 -74.22 -29.25 -59.53
N ALA A 269 -73.95 -30.43 -60.08
CA ALA A 269 -72.60 -31.00 -60.11
C ALA A 269 -71.68 -30.19 -61.04
N GLN A 270 -72.17 -29.76 -62.20
CA GLN A 270 -71.44 -28.88 -63.10
C GLN A 270 -71.15 -27.52 -62.46
N SER A 271 -72.14 -26.92 -61.79
CA SER A 271 -71.95 -25.65 -61.08
C SER A 271 -70.90 -25.79 -59.97
N ALA A 272 -70.94 -26.87 -59.20
CA ALA A 272 -69.95 -27.14 -58.15
C ALA A 272 -68.54 -27.37 -58.71
N PHE A 273 -68.42 -27.99 -59.88
CA PHE A 273 -67.13 -28.15 -60.57
C PHE A 273 -66.53 -26.80 -60.95
N CYS A 274 -67.30 -25.94 -61.63
CA CYS A 274 -66.84 -24.61 -62.03
C CYS A 274 -66.47 -23.73 -60.84
N GLU A 275 -67.25 -23.73 -59.75
CA GLU A 275 -66.96 -22.97 -58.53
C GLU A 275 -65.63 -23.40 -57.87
N ILE A 276 -65.33 -24.71 -57.87
CA ILE A 276 -64.06 -25.21 -57.33
C ILE A 276 -62.90 -24.82 -58.27
N GLU A 277 -63.09 -24.88 -59.58
CA GLU A 277 -62.10 -24.48 -60.58
C GLU A 277 -61.74 -22.99 -60.46
N GLU A 278 -62.75 -22.11 -60.32
CA GLU A 278 -62.55 -20.68 -60.09
C GLU A 278 -61.82 -20.41 -58.77
N LEU A 279 -62.21 -21.09 -57.68
CA LEU A 279 -61.52 -20.98 -56.39
C LEU A 279 -60.04 -21.37 -56.48
N ILE A 280 -59.68 -22.37 -57.28
CA ILE A 280 -58.27 -22.78 -57.47
C ILE A 280 -57.47 -21.65 -58.14
N GLU A 281 -58.00 -21.03 -59.18
CA GLU A 281 -57.34 -19.91 -59.86
C GLU A 281 -57.20 -18.69 -58.93
N GLU A 282 -58.24 -18.34 -58.17
CA GLU A 282 -58.15 -17.28 -57.16
C GLU A 282 -57.08 -17.55 -56.10
N LEU A 283 -56.99 -18.80 -55.61
CA LEU A 283 -56.00 -19.22 -54.63
C LEU A 283 -54.58 -19.25 -55.21
N ARG A 284 -54.39 -19.61 -56.49
CA ARG A 284 -53.10 -19.52 -57.19
C ARG A 284 -52.63 -18.07 -57.30
N ASP A 285 -53.52 -17.20 -57.76
CA ASP A 285 -53.24 -15.76 -57.85
C ASP A 285 -52.92 -15.15 -56.48
N TYR A 286 -53.65 -15.57 -55.45
CA TYR A 286 -53.39 -15.13 -54.08
C TYR A 286 -52.04 -15.66 -53.58
N ALA A 287 -51.70 -16.93 -53.84
CA ALA A 287 -50.42 -17.52 -53.45
C ALA A 287 -49.22 -16.78 -54.07
N HIS A 288 -49.35 -16.33 -55.32
CA HIS A 288 -48.31 -15.55 -56.01
C HIS A 288 -48.14 -14.13 -55.45
N LYS A 289 -49.18 -13.54 -54.84
CA LYS A 289 -49.13 -12.21 -54.22
C LYS A 289 -48.51 -12.21 -52.82
N ILE A 290 -48.41 -13.36 -52.16
CA ILE A 290 -47.82 -13.45 -50.83
C ILE A 290 -46.30 -13.36 -50.93
N GLU A 291 -45.74 -12.22 -50.55
CA GLU A 291 -44.30 -12.07 -50.36
C GLU A 291 -43.86 -12.76 -49.07
N PHE A 292 -43.32 -13.98 -49.19
CA PHE A 292 -42.68 -14.69 -48.10
C PHE A 292 -41.16 -14.72 -48.32
N ASN A 293 -40.41 -14.12 -47.39
CA ASN A 293 -38.94 -14.11 -47.42
C ASN A 293 -38.38 -14.89 -46.21
N PRO A 294 -38.03 -16.18 -46.37
CA PRO A 294 -37.53 -17.02 -45.28
C PRO A 294 -36.18 -16.55 -44.74
N SER A 295 -35.27 -16.08 -45.62
CA SER A 295 -33.96 -15.59 -45.22
C SER A 295 -34.07 -14.36 -44.32
N ARG A 296 -35.02 -13.46 -44.60
CA ARG A 296 -35.28 -12.29 -43.74
C ARG A 296 -35.83 -12.69 -42.37
N LEU A 297 -36.67 -13.72 -42.32
CA LEU A 297 -37.19 -14.24 -41.05
C LEU A 297 -36.05 -14.79 -40.18
N GLU A 298 -35.15 -15.59 -40.74
CA GLU A 298 -33.96 -16.11 -40.05
C GLU A 298 -33.06 -14.98 -39.51
N GLU A 299 -32.75 -13.97 -40.33
CA GLU A 299 -31.98 -12.78 -39.90
C GLU A 299 -32.61 -12.09 -38.69
N ILE A 300 -33.93 -11.91 -38.70
CA ILE A 300 -34.67 -11.28 -37.61
C ILE A 300 -34.62 -12.15 -36.34
N GLU A 301 -34.74 -13.47 -36.48
CA GLU A 301 -34.67 -14.39 -35.34
C GLU A 301 -33.28 -14.42 -34.71
N ASP A 302 -32.22 -14.45 -35.52
CA ASP A 302 -30.84 -14.39 -35.06
C ASP A 302 -30.56 -13.06 -34.34
N ARG A 303 -31.02 -11.93 -34.92
CA ARG A 303 -30.85 -10.61 -34.31
C ARG A 303 -31.62 -10.49 -32.98
N LEU A 304 -32.85 -10.98 -32.92
CA LEU A 304 -33.63 -11.02 -31.67
C LEU A 304 -32.98 -11.95 -30.63
N SER A 305 -32.35 -13.04 -31.04
CA SER A 305 -31.62 -13.94 -30.15
C SER A 305 -30.40 -13.24 -29.53
N GLU A 306 -29.63 -12.51 -30.34
CA GLU A 306 -28.50 -11.69 -29.88
C GLU A 306 -28.93 -10.65 -28.83
N ILE A 307 -29.99 -9.88 -29.14
CA ILE A 307 -30.57 -8.88 -28.21
C ILE A 307 -30.99 -9.54 -26.89
N ASN A 308 -31.70 -10.66 -26.96
CA ASN A 308 -32.15 -11.39 -25.77
C ASN A 308 -30.98 -11.97 -24.95
N GLY A 309 -29.92 -12.42 -25.61
CA GLY A 309 -28.69 -12.87 -24.96
C GLY A 309 -28.05 -11.78 -24.11
N LEU A 310 -27.97 -10.56 -24.65
CA LEU A 310 -27.43 -9.40 -23.94
C LEU A 310 -28.35 -8.93 -22.81
N LYS A 311 -29.67 -8.89 -23.04
CA LYS A 311 -30.66 -8.62 -21.99
C LYS A 311 -30.49 -9.58 -20.83
N ARG A 312 -30.37 -10.89 -21.08
CA ARG A 312 -30.20 -11.88 -20.03
C ARG A 312 -28.90 -11.70 -19.22
N LYS A 313 -27.82 -11.23 -19.85
CA LYS A 313 -26.54 -10.99 -19.18
C LYS A 313 -26.52 -9.69 -18.38
N TYR A 314 -27.14 -8.61 -18.88
CA TYR A 314 -26.86 -7.25 -18.40
C TYR A 314 -28.04 -6.43 -17.87
N GLY A 315 -29.28 -6.94 -17.85
CA GLY A 315 -30.34 -6.22 -17.14
C GLY A 315 -31.80 -6.46 -17.54
N GLY A 316 -32.09 -7.45 -18.37
CA GLY A 316 -33.45 -7.79 -18.79
C GLY A 316 -34.07 -6.86 -19.84
N ASP A 317 -33.59 -5.61 -19.95
CA ASP A 317 -34.03 -4.64 -20.95
C ASP A 317 -32.88 -3.91 -21.66
N SER A 318 -33.11 -3.41 -22.88
CA SER A 318 -32.10 -2.79 -23.74
C SER A 318 -31.61 -1.47 -23.14
N ALA A 319 -32.52 -0.69 -22.55
CA ALA A 319 -32.18 0.49 -21.77
C ALA A 319 -31.26 0.17 -20.59
N LEU A 320 -31.53 -0.93 -19.86
CA LEU A 320 -30.71 -1.36 -18.73
C LEU A 320 -29.34 -1.87 -19.17
N VAL A 321 -29.24 -2.52 -20.34
CA VAL A 321 -27.94 -2.92 -20.92
C VAL A 321 -27.09 -1.70 -21.26
N LEU A 322 -27.68 -0.64 -21.83
CA LEU A 322 -26.98 0.61 -22.15
C LEU A 322 -26.58 1.39 -20.89
N ASP A 323 -27.45 1.47 -19.88
CA ASP A 323 -27.12 2.05 -18.57
C ASP A 323 -25.99 1.26 -17.87
N HIS A 324 -26.01 -0.07 -17.96
CA HIS A 324 -24.92 -0.90 -17.48
C HIS A 324 -23.61 -0.57 -18.22
N ARG A 325 -23.65 -0.38 -19.55
CA ARG A 325 -22.49 0.02 -20.37
C ARG A 325 -21.91 1.38 -19.94
N GLU A 326 -22.76 2.35 -19.61
CA GLU A 326 -22.31 3.65 -19.10
C GLU A 326 -21.66 3.52 -17.72
N LYS A 327 -22.26 2.73 -16.80
CA LYS A 327 -21.70 2.46 -15.47
C LYS A 327 -20.32 1.82 -15.53
N ILE A 328 -20.16 0.77 -16.35
CA ILE A 328 -18.86 0.11 -16.50
C ILE A 328 -17.82 0.99 -17.21
N SER A 329 -18.24 1.88 -18.11
CA SER A 329 -17.34 2.88 -18.72
C SER A 329 -16.79 3.83 -17.67
N ASN A 330 -17.65 4.39 -16.82
CA ASN A 330 -17.24 5.26 -15.72
C ASN A 330 -16.32 4.53 -14.72
N GLU A 331 -16.61 3.25 -14.41
CA GLU A 331 -15.73 2.42 -13.57
C GLU A 331 -14.35 2.28 -14.23
N LEU A 332 -14.29 1.98 -15.53
CA LEU A 332 -13.04 1.82 -16.27
C LEU A 332 -12.20 3.11 -16.31
N ASP A 333 -12.83 4.27 -16.46
CA ASP A 333 -12.16 5.58 -16.39
C ASP A 333 -11.56 5.86 -15.02
N THR A 334 -12.22 5.42 -13.93
CA THR A 334 -11.60 5.53 -12.60
C THR A 334 -10.39 4.61 -12.48
N LEU A 335 -10.46 3.39 -13.03
CA LEU A 335 -9.35 2.43 -13.02
C LEU A 335 -8.13 2.93 -13.82
N SER A 336 -8.36 3.59 -14.95
CA SER A 336 -7.28 4.16 -15.77
C SER A 336 -6.53 5.29 -15.05
N CYS A 337 -7.22 6.14 -14.30
CA CYS A 337 -6.61 7.17 -13.45
C CYS A 337 -5.63 6.57 -12.41
N PHE A 338 -5.93 5.37 -11.88
CA PHE A 338 -5.02 4.70 -10.96
C PHE A 338 -3.73 4.22 -11.63
N GLN A 339 -3.79 3.77 -12.89
CA GLN A 339 -2.61 3.39 -13.68
C GLN A 339 -1.68 4.59 -13.84
N GLU A 340 -2.23 5.75 -14.22
CA GLU A 340 -1.46 6.99 -14.35
C GLU A 340 -0.81 7.41 -13.03
N ASN A 341 -1.54 7.28 -11.91
CA ASN A 341 -1.00 7.60 -10.59
C ASN A 341 0.15 6.66 -10.21
N MET A 342 0.04 5.38 -10.52
CA MET A 342 1.10 4.40 -10.29
C MET A 342 2.35 4.74 -11.10
N GLU A 343 2.21 5.10 -12.38
CA GLU A 343 3.33 5.54 -13.22
C GLU A 343 3.98 6.81 -12.69
N LYS A 344 3.19 7.78 -12.19
CA LYS A 344 3.71 9.00 -11.55
C LYS A 344 4.56 8.67 -10.32
N VAL A 345 4.08 7.80 -9.44
CA VAL A 345 4.84 7.37 -8.24
C VAL A 345 6.13 6.66 -8.65
N GLN A 346 6.10 5.76 -9.63
CA GLN A 346 7.32 5.09 -10.12
C GLN A 346 8.35 6.07 -10.71
N LYS A 347 7.90 7.11 -11.41
CA LYS A 347 8.78 8.18 -11.91
C LYS A 347 9.42 8.95 -10.75
N ASN A 348 8.64 9.30 -9.72
CA ASN A 348 9.16 9.99 -8.53
C ASN A 348 10.19 9.15 -7.78
N ILE A 349 9.96 7.84 -7.63
CA ILE A 349 10.91 6.90 -7.04
C ILE A 349 12.26 6.96 -7.78
N LYS A 350 12.25 6.90 -9.12
CA LYS A 350 13.48 7.00 -9.92
C LYS A 350 14.19 8.35 -9.74
N LEU A 351 13.44 9.45 -9.68
CA LEU A 351 14.00 10.78 -9.42
C LEU A 351 14.66 10.84 -8.04
N HIS A 352 13.97 10.37 -6.99
CA HIS A 352 14.52 10.29 -5.64
C HIS A 352 15.76 9.40 -5.59
N GLN A 353 15.79 8.26 -6.27
CA GLN A 353 16.98 7.40 -6.36
C GLN A 353 18.19 8.13 -6.96
N THR A 354 18.00 8.88 -8.05
CA THR A 354 19.10 9.65 -8.66
C THR A 354 19.60 10.77 -7.76
N ALA A 355 18.70 11.47 -7.06
CA ALA A 355 19.05 12.54 -6.13
C ALA A 355 19.78 11.98 -4.89
N LEU A 356 19.26 10.92 -4.28
CA LEU A 356 19.85 10.26 -3.12
C LEU A 356 21.23 9.68 -3.44
N SER A 357 21.40 9.08 -4.62
CA SER A 357 22.70 8.56 -5.06
C SER A 357 23.75 9.67 -5.11
N LYS A 358 23.42 10.83 -5.69
CA LYS A 358 24.33 11.99 -5.72
C LYS A 358 24.65 12.53 -4.32
N LEU A 359 23.62 12.79 -3.51
CA LEU A 359 23.78 13.36 -2.17
C LEU A 359 24.60 12.44 -1.26
N SER A 360 24.34 11.14 -1.33
CA SER A 360 25.01 10.15 -0.48
C SER A 360 26.49 9.98 -0.81
N VAL A 361 26.86 10.00 -2.09
CA VAL A 361 28.27 9.97 -2.54
C VAL A 361 29.01 11.24 -2.09
N ILE A 362 28.41 12.42 -2.28
CA ILE A 362 28.98 13.70 -1.85
C ILE A 362 29.22 13.71 -0.33
N LEU A 363 28.23 13.25 0.44
CA LEU A 363 28.32 13.17 1.90
C LEU A 363 29.42 12.20 2.35
N ALA A 364 29.51 11.01 1.72
CA ALA A 364 30.55 10.03 2.03
C ALA A 364 31.96 10.57 1.76
N GLU A 365 32.19 11.19 0.60
CA GLU A 365 33.50 11.80 0.28
C GLU A 365 33.87 12.94 1.23
N LYS A 366 32.91 13.79 1.61
CA LYS A 366 33.12 14.88 2.56
C LYS A 366 33.45 14.34 3.95
N ARG A 367 32.80 13.25 4.39
CA ARG A 367 33.10 12.56 5.66
C ARG A 367 34.49 11.93 5.66
N GLU A 368 34.90 11.25 4.59
CA GLU A 368 36.25 10.66 4.49
C GLU A 368 37.35 11.72 4.56
N LYS A 369 37.17 12.85 3.85
CA LYS A 369 38.08 14.00 3.93
C LYS A 369 38.13 14.56 5.36
N THR A 370 36.97 14.76 5.98
CA THR A 370 36.84 15.25 7.35
C THR A 370 37.52 14.31 8.35
N ALA A 371 37.34 13.00 8.21
CA ALA A 371 37.93 11.98 9.07
C ALA A 371 39.46 12.04 9.07
N SER A 372 40.08 12.32 7.92
CA SER A 372 41.54 12.48 7.85
C SER A 372 42.07 13.67 8.64
N VAL A 373 41.31 14.77 8.69
CA VAL A 373 41.65 15.99 9.44
C VAL A 373 41.34 15.80 10.92
N PHE A 374 40.17 15.23 11.24
CA PHE A 374 39.74 14.89 12.58
C PHE A 374 40.78 14.00 13.26
N LYS A 375 41.21 12.93 12.59
CA LYS A 375 42.26 12.02 13.06
C LYS A 375 43.52 12.78 13.50
N LYS A 376 44.08 13.60 12.62
CA LYS A 376 45.34 14.33 12.88
C LYS A 376 45.23 15.28 14.07
N ASN A 377 44.10 15.97 14.18
CA ASN A 377 43.89 16.93 15.25
C ASN A 377 43.70 16.21 16.60
N VAL A 378 42.93 15.13 16.64
CA VAL A 378 42.74 14.34 17.87
C VAL A 378 44.05 13.69 18.31
N GLU A 379 44.81 13.09 17.40
CA GLU A 379 46.13 12.51 17.72
C GLU A 379 47.08 13.57 18.28
N LYS A 380 47.04 14.81 17.76
CA LYS A 380 47.84 15.93 18.27
C LYS A 380 47.46 16.33 19.70
N GLU A 381 46.18 16.54 19.97
CA GLU A 381 45.71 16.90 21.33
C GLU A 381 46.01 15.79 22.34
N LEU A 382 45.89 14.52 21.94
CA LEU A 382 46.24 13.38 22.80
C LEU A 382 47.74 13.27 23.05
N CYS A 383 48.59 13.62 22.08
CA CYS A 383 50.04 13.72 22.29
C CYS A 383 50.38 14.81 23.31
N ASP A 384 49.71 15.97 23.25
CA ASP A 384 49.92 17.09 24.18
C ASP A 384 49.46 16.72 25.61
N LEU A 385 48.45 15.86 25.74
CA LEU A 385 48.01 15.27 27.02
C LEU A 385 48.90 14.13 27.54
N GLY A 386 50.03 13.85 26.88
CA GLY A 386 51.03 12.89 27.33
C GLY A 386 50.91 11.50 26.72
N MET A 387 49.98 11.26 25.80
CA MET A 387 49.80 9.97 25.11
C MET A 387 50.49 9.97 23.74
N LYS A 388 51.83 9.86 23.75
CA LYS A 388 52.70 10.11 22.58
C LYS A 388 52.58 9.10 21.42
N ASP A 389 52.13 7.88 21.70
CA ASP A 389 52.10 6.78 20.71
C ASP A 389 50.68 6.39 20.26
N VAL A 390 49.70 7.27 20.52
CA VAL A 390 48.30 7.03 20.18
C VAL A 390 48.07 6.98 18.68
N LYS A 391 47.27 6.01 18.24
CA LYS A 391 46.73 5.95 16.88
C LYS A 391 45.21 5.92 16.89
N LEU A 392 44.61 6.81 16.13
CA LEU A 392 43.17 6.84 15.86
C LEU A 392 42.93 6.45 14.40
N LYS A 393 41.89 5.66 14.14
CA LYS A 393 41.42 5.35 12.79
C LYS A 393 39.90 5.45 12.76
N VAL A 394 39.38 6.27 11.85
CA VAL A 394 37.96 6.27 11.50
C VAL A 394 37.76 5.20 10.44
N GLN A 395 37.03 4.15 10.79
CA GLN A 395 36.69 3.07 9.88
C GLN A 395 35.32 3.33 9.27
N PHE A 396 35.25 3.27 7.94
CA PHE A 396 34.02 3.31 7.16
C PHE A 396 33.68 1.90 6.70
N ASN A 397 32.51 1.40 7.08
CA ASN A 397 32.01 0.10 6.67
C ASN A 397 30.90 0.29 5.66
N TYR A 398 31.24 0.13 4.38
CA TYR A 398 30.29 0.16 3.28
C TYR A 398 29.80 -1.27 3.01
N GLU A 399 28.66 -1.63 3.58
CA GLU A 399 28.04 -2.96 3.38
C GLU A 399 27.57 -3.09 1.92
N GLU A 400 28.02 -4.14 1.24
CA GLU A 400 27.55 -4.47 -0.11
C GLU A 400 26.09 -4.93 -0.08
N ASP A 401 25.27 -4.38 -0.99
CA ASP A 401 23.86 -4.69 -1.12
C ASP A 401 23.43 -4.60 -2.59
N ASP A 402 23.30 -5.75 -3.24
CA ASP A 402 22.93 -5.85 -4.66
C ASP A 402 21.53 -5.32 -4.97
N ALA A 403 20.64 -5.30 -3.96
CA ALA A 403 19.30 -4.75 -4.10
C ALA A 403 19.28 -3.22 -4.09
N ASN A 404 20.37 -2.57 -3.68
CA ASN A 404 20.46 -1.12 -3.59
C ASN A 404 20.77 -0.45 -4.94
N PHE A 405 20.41 0.84 -5.04
CA PHE A 405 20.54 1.64 -6.26
C PHE A 405 21.74 2.59 -6.23
N VAL A 406 22.36 2.81 -5.06
CA VAL A 406 23.53 3.69 -4.93
C VAL A 406 24.79 2.91 -5.25
N LYS A 407 25.59 3.44 -6.18
CA LYS A 407 26.92 2.91 -6.50
C LYS A 407 27.99 3.82 -5.91
N PHE A 408 28.89 3.23 -5.12
CA PHE A 408 30.06 3.90 -4.57
C PHE A 408 31.29 3.03 -4.84
N ARG A 409 32.30 3.58 -5.53
CA ARG A 409 33.53 2.86 -5.92
C ARG A 409 33.27 1.51 -6.63
N ASP A 410 32.37 1.53 -7.61
CA ASP A 410 31.95 0.39 -8.43
C ASP A 410 31.21 -0.75 -7.68
N GLN A 411 30.87 -0.55 -6.39
CA GLN A 411 30.06 -1.47 -5.60
C GLN A 411 28.70 -0.86 -5.29
N LYS A 412 27.66 -1.70 -5.21
CA LYS A 412 26.36 -1.27 -4.70
C LYS A 412 26.37 -1.36 -3.19
N VAL A 413 26.09 -0.23 -2.54
CA VAL A 413 26.24 -0.10 -1.09
C VAL A 413 24.89 0.17 -0.46
N LYS A 414 24.71 -0.42 0.73
CA LYS A 414 23.52 -0.21 1.56
C LYS A 414 23.36 1.25 1.96
N LEU A 415 22.13 1.72 1.84
CA LEU A 415 21.73 3.09 2.15
C LEU A 415 20.88 3.15 3.43
N ASN A 416 21.25 4.05 4.34
CA ASN A 416 20.65 4.22 5.65
C ASN A 416 20.04 5.64 5.77
N SER A 417 19.28 5.92 6.82
CA SER A 417 18.74 7.28 7.08
C SER A 417 19.82 8.35 7.34
N THR A 418 21.06 7.94 7.62
CA THR A 418 22.21 8.79 7.93
C THR A 418 23.26 8.86 6.80
N GLY A 419 23.06 8.15 5.69
CA GLY A 419 23.96 8.12 4.54
C GLY A 419 24.43 6.72 4.18
N LEU A 420 25.63 6.62 3.59
CA LEU A 420 26.25 5.35 3.20
C LEU A 420 27.08 4.75 4.34
N GLY A 421 26.83 3.47 4.61
CA GLY A 421 27.63 2.68 5.53
C GLY A 421 27.50 3.07 7.00
N SER A 422 28.31 2.44 7.83
CA SER A 422 28.48 2.78 9.24
C SER A 422 29.89 3.31 9.50
N ILE A 423 30.02 4.14 10.54
CA ILE A 423 31.29 4.75 10.95
C ILE A 423 31.62 4.26 12.34
N GLU A 424 32.85 3.82 12.53
CA GLU A 424 33.35 3.36 13.82
C GLU A 424 34.75 3.93 14.09
N PHE A 425 34.99 4.42 15.30
CA PHE A 425 36.29 4.87 15.74
C PHE A 425 37.07 3.71 16.37
N LEU A 426 38.22 3.40 15.75
CA LEU A 426 39.21 2.48 16.27
C LEU A 426 40.35 3.26 16.93
N PHE A 427 40.79 2.78 18.08
CA PHE A 427 41.81 3.42 18.89
C PHE A 427 42.96 2.44 19.19
N SER A 428 44.15 2.95 19.45
CA SER A 428 45.29 2.19 19.99
C SER A 428 46.10 3.14 20.88
N PRO A 429 46.17 2.88 22.21
CA PRO A 429 46.80 3.79 23.17
C PRO A 429 48.33 3.71 23.16
N ASN A 430 48.89 2.54 22.83
CA ASN A 430 50.31 2.23 23.00
C ASN A 430 50.95 1.74 21.70
N LEU A 431 52.25 2.01 21.54
CA LEU A 431 53.03 1.51 20.42
C LEU A 431 53.08 -0.03 20.42
N GLY A 432 52.49 -0.66 19.41
CA GLY A 432 52.50 -2.13 19.24
C GLY A 432 51.17 -2.82 19.55
N GLU A 433 50.17 -2.11 20.06
CA GLU A 433 48.80 -2.64 20.18
C GLU A 433 48.00 -2.47 18.90
N ASP A 434 47.23 -3.49 18.52
CA ASP A 434 46.32 -3.43 17.38
C ASP A 434 45.22 -2.39 17.59
N LEU A 435 44.81 -1.74 16.49
CA LEU A 435 43.63 -0.87 16.48
C LEU A 435 42.38 -1.71 16.78
N LYS A 436 41.68 -1.40 17.87
CA LYS A 436 40.39 -2.04 18.20
C LYS A 436 39.32 -0.99 18.46
N PRO A 437 38.03 -1.36 18.39
CA PRO A 437 36.94 -0.47 18.77
C PRO A 437 37.15 0.14 20.14
N LEU A 438 36.81 1.42 20.31
CA LEU A 438 36.89 2.14 21.59
C LEU A 438 36.26 1.33 22.74
N VAL A 439 35.14 0.64 22.47
CA VAL A 439 34.39 -0.19 23.43
C VAL A 439 35.24 -1.29 24.05
N LYS A 440 36.21 -1.82 23.29
CA LYS A 440 37.06 -2.94 23.71
C LYS A 440 38.37 -2.51 24.37
N ILE A 441 38.71 -1.23 24.31
CA ILE A 441 40.00 -0.69 24.80
C ILE A 441 39.82 0.24 26.00
N ALA A 442 38.67 0.91 26.13
CA ALA A 442 38.41 1.84 27.21
C ALA A 442 38.27 1.14 28.58
N SER A 443 39.38 0.65 29.14
CA SER A 443 39.47 0.08 30.49
C SER A 443 40.05 1.10 31.46
N GLY A 444 39.29 2.19 31.68
CA GLY A 444 39.28 2.90 32.96
C GLY A 444 40.20 4.12 33.16
N GLY A 445 40.72 4.74 32.09
CA GLY A 445 41.53 5.96 32.16
C GLY A 445 41.16 6.98 31.11
#